data_AF-A0A353Y316-F1
#
_entry.id   AF-A0A353Y316-F1
#
_cell.length_a   1.000
_cell.length_b   1.000
_cell.length_c   1.000
_cell.angle_alpha   90.00
_cell.angle_beta   90.00
_cell.angle_gamma   90.00
#
_symmetry.space_group_name_H-M   'P 1'
#
loop_
_entity.id
_entity.type
_entity.pdbx_description
1 polymer ?
#
loop_
_entity_poly.entity_id
_entity_poly.type
_entity_poly.pdbx_seq_one_letter_code
_entity_poly.pdbx_strand_id
1 'polypeptide(L)'
;VAGAREQIAAGQLAFRIANAEEFALQRGEPPFDLAFALRVGALDGRHPQAGALALPRIRAALVRGGPLYVDGGNPLRQLALDRT
;
A
#
# COMPACT_ATOMS: atom_id res chain seq x y z
N VAL A 1 2.29 -10.05 16.50
CA VAL A 1 1.43 -10.86 15.60
C VAL A 1 1.65 -12.33 15.91
N ALA A 2 0.67 -13.05 16.46
CA ALA A 2 0.87 -14.44 16.92
C ALA A 2 0.91 -15.47 15.78
N GLY A 3 0.06 -15.30 14.74
CA GLY A 3 -0.06 -16.25 13.63
C GLY A 3 0.98 -16.13 12.52
N ALA A 4 1.97 -15.24 12.65
CA ALA A 4 2.99 -15.01 11.61
C ALA A 4 4.42 -14.94 12.17
N ARG A 5 4.65 -15.53 13.35
CA ARG A 5 5.93 -15.42 14.07
C ARG A 5 7.09 -16.00 13.26
N GLU A 6 6.89 -17.13 12.60
CA GLU A 6 7.92 -17.81 11.81
C GLU A 6 8.34 -16.98 10.59
N GLN A 7 7.37 -16.42 9.85
CA GLN A 7 7.63 -15.58 8.69
C GLN A 7 8.34 -14.27 9.08
N ILE A 8 7.96 -13.69 10.22
CA ILE A 8 8.66 -12.51 10.76
C ILE A 8 10.09 -12.88 11.15
N ALA A 9 10.30 -13.98 11.87
CA ALA A 9 11.63 -14.45 12.27
C ALA A 9 12.52 -14.79 11.06
N ALA A 10 11.92 -15.32 9.98
CA ALA A 10 12.59 -15.61 8.72
C ALA A 10 12.82 -14.36 7.83
N GLY A 11 12.35 -13.17 8.23
CA GLY A 11 12.47 -11.94 7.45
C GLY A 11 11.60 -11.88 6.19
N GLN A 12 10.64 -12.80 6.05
CA GLN A 12 9.71 -12.87 4.92
C GLN A 12 8.52 -11.92 5.07
N LEU A 13 8.28 -11.44 6.30
CA LEU A 13 7.18 -10.55 6.63
C LEU A 13 7.63 -9.50 7.64
N ALA A 14 7.34 -8.24 7.34
CA ALA A 14 7.57 -7.12 8.25
C ALA A 14 6.26 -6.34 8.45
N PHE A 15 6.11 -5.74 9.64
CA PHE A 15 5.00 -4.86 9.96
C PHE A 15 5.53 -3.48 10.32
N ARG A 16 4.92 -2.45 9.77
CA ARG A 16 5.21 -1.05 10.07
C ARG A 16 3.90 -0.32 10.32
N ILE A 17 3.84 0.41 11.42
CA ILE A 17 2.75 1.36 11.69
C ILE A 17 3.13 2.68 11.02
N ALA A 18 2.28 3.17 10.13
CA ALA A 18 2.47 4.44 9.44
C ALA A 18 1.10 4.99 9.00
N ASN A 19 1.01 6.31 8.88
CA ASN A 19 -0.08 6.96 8.17
C ASN A 19 0.16 6.78 6.66
N ALA A 20 -0.86 6.41 5.90
CA ALA A 20 -0.72 6.19 4.45
C ALA A 20 -0.39 7.50 3.72
N GLU A 21 -0.93 8.61 4.22
CA GLU A 21 -0.76 9.99 3.76
C GLU A 21 0.67 10.50 3.93
N GLU A 22 1.42 9.90 4.85
CA GLU A 22 2.79 10.30 5.18
C GLU A 22 3.81 9.21 4.84
N PHE A 23 3.35 8.06 4.33
CA PHE A 23 4.20 6.92 4.06
C PHE A 23 5.35 7.29 3.11
N ALA A 24 6.53 6.79 3.43
CA ALA A 24 7.72 6.89 2.62
C ALA A 24 8.59 5.65 2.86
N LEU A 25 9.27 5.21 1.80
CA LEU A 25 10.31 4.20 1.91
C LEU A 25 11.45 4.73 2.80
N GLN A 26 12.01 3.86 3.64
CA GLN A 26 13.23 4.18 4.37
C GLN A 26 14.40 4.30 3.39
N ARG A 27 15.47 4.98 3.82
CA ARG A 27 16.68 5.12 3.00
C ARG A 27 17.23 3.73 2.65
N GLY A 28 17.29 3.43 1.36
CA GLY A 28 17.78 2.14 0.85
C GLY A 28 16.73 1.02 0.86
N GLU A 29 15.50 1.27 1.31
CA GLU A 29 14.39 0.31 1.17
C GLU A 29 14.00 0.21 -0.31
N PRO A 30 13.97 -0.99 -0.91
CA PRO A 30 13.57 -1.16 -2.29
C PRO A 30 12.07 -0.85 -2.46
N PRO A 31 11.64 -0.31 -3.61
CA PRO A 31 10.22 -0.19 -3.91
C PRO A 31 9.54 -1.56 -3.98
N PHE A 32 8.25 -1.59 -3.65
CA PHE A 32 7.46 -2.82 -3.72
C PHE A 32 6.99 -3.10 -5.15
N ASP A 33 6.86 -4.37 -5.51
CA ASP A 33 6.34 -4.77 -6.83
C ASP A 33 4.84 -4.49 -6.97
N LEU A 34 4.08 -4.64 -5.89
CA LEU A 34 2.64 -4.42 -5.84
C LEU A 34 2.19 -3.89 -4.48
N ALA A 35 1.02 -3.26 -4.44
CA ALA A 35 0.30 -2.96 -3.21
C ALA A 35 -1.14 -3.46 -3.31
N PHE A 36 -1.70 -3.84 -2.17
CA PHE A 36 -3.13 -4.11 -2.04
C PHE A 36 -3.70 -3.45 -0.78
N ALA A 37 -4.94 -2.98 -0.88
CA ALA A 37 -5.64 -2.30 0.19
C ALA A 37 -7.01 -2.94 0.39
N LEU A 38 -7.21 -3.53 1.57
CA LEU A 38 -8.47 -4.21 1.92
C LEU A 38 -9.32 -3.28 2.79
N ARG A 39 -10.41 -2.76 2.23
CA ARG A 39 -11.38 -1.89 2.94
C ARG A 39 -10.73 -0.67 3.60
N VAL A 40 -9.75 -0.08 2.93
CA VAL A 40 -9.06 1.15 3.37
C VAL A 40 -9.81 2.36 2.84
N GLY A 41 -10.48 3.11 3.71
CA GLY A 41 -11.39 4.19 3.32
C GLY A 41 -10.75 5.30 2.48
N ALA A 42 -9.46 5.60 2.70
CA ALA A 42 -8.69 6.54 1.89
C ALA A 42 -8.48 6.05 0.45
N LEU A 43 -8.44 4.74 0.21
CA LEU A 43 -8.11 4.14 -1.09
C LEU A 43 -9.33 3.57 -1.81
N ASP A 44 -10.42 3.28 -1.11
CA ASP A 44 -11.66 2.76 -1.69
C ASP A 44 -12.73 3.84 -2.00
N GLY A 45 -12.41 5.10 -1.74
CA GLY A 45 -13.23 6.27 -2.11
C GLY A 45 -14.12 6.82 -1.00
N ARG A 46 -14.21 6.14 0.16
CA ARG A 46 -15.00 6.65 1.30
C ARG A 46 -14.41 7.92 1.93
N HIS A 47 -13.10 8.13 1.83
CA HIS A 47 -12.40 9.33 2.30
C HIS A 47 -11.53 9.94 1.19
N PRO A 48 -12.12 10.67 0.23
CA PRO A 48 -11.40 11.14 -0.96
C PRO A 48 -10.27 12.13 -0.64
N GLN A 49 -10.41 12.95 0.40
CA GLN A 49 -9.37 13.89 0.83
C GLN A 49 -8.11 13.18 1.34
N ALA A 50 -8.28 12.10 2.13
CA ALA A 50 -7.17 11.26 2.56
C ALA A 50 -6.56 10.51 1.37
N GLY A 51 -7.39 10.03 0.43
CA GLY A 51 -6.93 9.40 -0.81
C GLY A 51 -6.05 10.29 -1.67
N ALA A 52 -6.39 11.57 -1.80
CA ALA A 52 -5.59 12.55 -2.53
C ALA A 52 -4.17 12.71 -1.96
N LEU A 53 -3.99 12.51 -0.65
CA LEU A 53 -2.69 12.53 0.01
C LEU A 53 -1.97 11.18 -0.04
N ALA A 54 -2.71 10.08 0.14
CA ALA A 54 -2.14 8.74 0.23
C ALA A 54 -1.73 8.16 -1.13
N LEU A 55 -2.52 8.36 -2.20
CA LEU A 55 -2.26 7.75 -3.51
C LEU A 55 -0.87 8.11 -4.08
N PRO A 56 -0.40 9.37 -4.02
CA PRO A 56 0.98 9.70 -4.43
C PRO A 56 2.05 8.99 -3.60
N ARG A 57 1.82 8.80 -2.29
CA ARG A 57 2.76 8.08 -1.40
C ARG A 57 2.83 6.60 -1.73
N ILE A 58 1.68 5.97 -1.95
CA ILE A 58 1.62 4.57 -2.41
C ILE A 58 2.27 4.43 -3.78
N ARG A 59 2.06 5.41 -4.69
CA ARG A 59 2.74 5.38 -5.99
C ARG A 59 4.25 5.42 -5.84
N ALA A 60 4.79 6.33 -5.03
CA ALA A 60 6.22 6.49 -4.79
C ALA A 60 6.87 5.28 -4.10
N ALA A 61 6.09 4.49 -3.36
CA ALA A 61 6.54 3.27 -2.71
C ALA A 61 6.65 2.05 -3.65
N LEU A 62 6.10 2.14 -4.85
CA LEU A 62 6.01 1.05 -5.80
C LEU A 62 7.02 1.22 -6.93
N VAL A 63 7.44 0.10 -7.53
CA VAL A 63 8.18 0.12 -8.79
C VAL A 63 7.37 0.86 -9.86
N ARG A 64 8.05 1.41 -10.87
CA ARG A 64 7.39 2.10 -11.99
C ARG A 64 6.43 1.15 -12.69
N GLY A 65 5.14 1.50 -12.69
CA GLY A 65 4.07 0.67 -13.27
C GLY A 65 3.54 -0.44 -12.35
N GLY A 66 4.04 -0.55 -11.11
CA GLY A 66 3.53 -1.51 -10.14
C GLY A 66 2.03 -1.31 -9.86
N PRO A 67 1.23 -2.38 -9.77
CA PRO A 67 -0.21 -2.27 -9.57
C PRO A 67 -0.57 -1.93 -8.12
N LEU A 68 -1.66 -1.17 -7.96
CA LEU A 68 -2.40 -1.07 -6.71
C LEU A 68 -3.75 -1.77 -6.90
N TYR A 69 -4.04 -2.74 -6.04
CA TYR A 69 -5.34 -3.38 -5.95
C TYR A 69 -6.12 -2.88 -4.74
N VAL A 70 -7.38 -2.51 -4.92
CA VAL A 70 -8.25 -2.01 -3.86
C VAL A 70 -9.51 -2.85 -3.78
N ASP A 71 -9.75 -3.39 -2.60
CA ASP A 71 -11.03 -3.99 -2.22
C ASP A 71 -11.88 -2.91 -1.54
N GLY A 72 -12.87 -2.41 -2.28
CA GLY A 72 -13.96 -1.59 -1.76
C GLY A 72 -15.31 -2.33 -1.74
N GLY A 73 -15.30 -3.65 -1.94
CA GLY A 73 -16.46 -4.48 -2.26
C GLY A 73 -16.07 -5.66 -3.17
N ASN A 74 -17.07 -6.37 -3.69
CA ASN A 74 -16.82 -7.45 -4.65
C ASN A 74 -17.15 -6.92 -6.07
N PRO A 75 -16.19 -6.84 -7.00
CA PRO A 75 -14.85 -7.45 -7.00
C PRO A 75 -13.70 -6.55 -6.52
N LEU A 76 -12.54 -7.16 -6.27
CA LEU A 76 -11.25 -6.46 -6.16
C LEU A 76 -10.95 -5.70 -7.45
N ARG A 77 -10.60 -4.42 -7.35
CA ARG A 77 -10.33 -3.56 -8.52
C ARG A 77 -8.88 -3.13 -8.56
N GLN A 78 -8.29 -3.07 -9.74
CA GLN A 78 -7.01 -2.40 -9.93
C GLN A 78 -7.24 -0.90 -10.07
N LEU A 79 -6.53 -0.09 -9.28
CA LEU A 79 -6.54 1.36 -9.40
C LEU A 79 -5.42 1.81 -10.32
N ALA A 80 -5.76 2.61 -11.34
CA ALA A 80 -4.75 3.27 -12.15
C ALA A 80 -4.02 4.31 -11.29
N LEU A 81 -2.71 4.23 -11.28
CA LEU A 81 -1.82 5.19 -10.63
C LEU A 81 -0.94 5.79 -11.72
N ASP A 82 -0.77 7.11 -11.69
CA ASP A 82 0.00 7.84 -12.69
C ASP A 82 1.42 7.28 -12.83
N ARG A 83 1.92 7.24 -14.07
CA ARG A 83 3.29 6.80 -14.37
C ARG A 83 4.23 8.00 -14.23
N THR A 84 4.35 8.56 -13.04
CA THR A 84 5.37 9.58 -12.78
C THR A 84 6.75 8.93 -12.67
#